data_AF-A0A150PRT4-F1
#
_entry.id   AF-A0A150PRT4-F1
#
_cell.length_a   1.000
_cell.length_b   1.000
_cell.length_c   1.000
_cell.angle_alpha   90.00
_cell.angle_beta   90.00
_cell.angle_gamma   90.00
#
_symmetry.space_group_name_H-M   'P 1'
#
loop_
_entity.id
_entity.type
_entity.pdbx_description
1 polymer ?
#
loop_
_entity_poly.entity_id
_entity_poly.type
_entity_poly.pdbx_seq_one_letter_code
_entity_poly.pdbx_strand_id
1 'polypeptide(L)'
;MSYSEISAVHYHWRRVSEPSYDGIPGTTIEMNISIDLIDGERLKLTDSFPDGLRDAIDDARAAWAAVERDSERDRAAVARGERTGPEWLHALRALGSGTAGAYRGIRVDVHQISRLLDDVRASPSGRVAAAVVLAASGDPTVASKLRIAAGATANPLLRAGLESVADAHGDAALAEALEAIDEADRELPPAGRYHHG
;
A
#
# COMPACT_ATOMS: atom_id res chain seq x y z
N MET A 1 12.57 16.31 14.53
CA MET A 1 11.13 16.43 14.80
C MET A 1 10.54 15.03 14.76
N SER A 2 9.92 14.59 15.85
CA SER A 2 9.21 13.31 15.87
C SER A 2 7.81 13.53 15.29
N TYR A 3 7.33 12.64 14.42
CA TYR A 3 6.00 12.74 13.80
C TYR A 3 4.83 12.66 14.81
N SER A 4 5.12 12.34 16.07
CA SER A 4 4.15 12.21 17.17
C SER A 4 3.59 13.53 17.70
N GLU A 5 3.97 14.70 17.15
CA GLU A 5 3.68 16.02 17.74
C GLU A 5 2.66 16.84 16.95
N ILE A 6 2.11 16.34 15.84
CA ILE A 6 1.20 17.11 14.95
C ILE A 6 -0.26 16.82 15.29
N SER A 7 -1.06 17.86 15.52
CA SER A 7 -2.50 17.75 15.78
C SER A 7 -3.36 18.09 14.56
N ALA A 8 -2.95 19.06 13.74
CA ALA A 8 -3.66 19.44 12.52
C ALA A 8 -2.74 20.11 11.48
N VAL A 9 -3.12 20.06 10.20
CA VAL A 9 -2.45 20.77 9.11
C VAL A 9 -3.49 21.61 8.36
N HIS A 10 -3.23 22.91 8.24
CA HIS A 10 -4.09 23.89 7.60
C HIS A 10 -3.45 24.42 6.31
N TYR A 11 -4.25 24.47 5.25
CA TYR A 11 -3.84 24.98 3.95
C TYR A 11 -4.59 26.27 3.65
N HIS A 12 -3.87 27.35 3.42
CA HIS A 12 -4.45 28.63 3.03
C HIS A 12 -3.90 29.05 1.67
N TRP A 13 -4.79 29.20 0.70
CA TRP A 13 -4.46 29.58 -0.67
C TRP A 13 -4.83 31.05 -0.87
N ARG A 14 -3.91 31.86 -1.35
CA ARG A 14 -4.19 33.25 -1.72
C ARG A 14 -3.74 33.50 -3.15
N ARG A 15 -4.64 34.06 -3.96
CA ARG A 15 -4.29 34.57 -5.29
C ARG A 15 -3.60 35.91 -5.11
N VAL A 16 -2.38 36.03 -5.61
CA VAL A 16 -1.62 37.28 -5.59
C VAL A 16 -1.33 37.68 -7.03
N SER A 17 -1.80 38.86 -7.40
CA SER A 17 -1.49 39.49 -8.67
C SER A 17 -0.21 40.29 -8.49
N GLU A 18 0.90 39.78 -9.00
CA GLU A 18 2.14 40.54 -9.06
C GLU A 18 2.23 41.29 -10.39
N PRO A 19 2.70 42.54 -10.40
CA PRO A 19 3.05 43.21 -11.64
C PRO A 19 4.25 42.48 -12.27
N SER A 20 4.00 41.77 -13.37
CA SER A 20 5.06 41.13 -14.16
C SER A 20 5.98 42.16 -14.81
N TYR A 21 7.26 41.79 -14.96
CA TYR A 21 8.28 42.61 -15.61
C TYR A 21 8.00 42.88 -17.11
N ASP A 22 7.10 42.12 -17.73
CA ASP A 22 6.69 42.23 -19.15
C ASP A 22 5.30 42.89 -19.37
N GLY A 23 4.64 43.35 -18.30
CA GLY A 23 3.31 43.97 -18.38
C GLY A 23 2.16 43.00 -18.62
N ILE A 24 2.41 41.68 -18.68
CA ILE A 24 1.36 40.66 -18.70
C ILE A 24 1.02 40.32 -17.24
N PRO A 25 -0.19 40.57 -16.73
CA PRO A 25 -0.52 40.25 -15.34
C PRO A 25 -0.40 38.74 -15.09
N GLY A 26 0.68 38.35 -14.42
CA GLY A 26 0.88 37.01 -13.90
C GLY A 26 -0.04 36.78 -12.71
N THR A 27 -0.73 35.65 -12.69
CA THR A 27 -1.40 35.18 -11.48
C THR A 27 -0.45 34.23 -10.76
N THR A 28 0.06 34.64 -9.61
CA THR A 28 0.77 33.75 -8.69
C THR A 28 -0.21 33.24 -7.65
N ILE A 29 -0.14 31.95 -7.32
CA ILE A 29 -0.88 31.35 -6.20
C ILE A 29 0.13 31.20 -5.06
N GLU A 30 -0.07 31.95 -3.98
CA GLU A 30 0.65 31.72 -2.73
C GLU A 30 -0.05 30.63 -1.93
N MET A 31 0.70 29.60 -1.55
CA MET A 31 0.25 28.55 -0.65
C MET A 31 0.93 28.73 0.70
N ASN A 32 0.14 29.02 1.73
CA ASN A 32 0.59 29.08 3.11
C ASN A 32 0.16 27.81 3.82
N ILE A 33 1.12 27.06 4.35
CA ILE A 33 0.85 25.87 5.16
C ILE A 33 1.06 26.25 6.63
N SER A 34 0.11 25.90 7.51
CA SER A 34 0.27 26.03 8.95
C SER A 34 0.06 24.67 9.60
N ILE A 35 0.95 24.28 10.51
CA ILE A 35 0.87 23.00 11.24
C ILE A 35 0.61 23.33 12.70
N ASP A 36 -0.47 22.79 13.25
CA ASP A 36 -0.76 22.84 14.68
C ASP A 36 -0.11 21.63 15.36
N LEU A 37 0.66 21.88 16.40
CA LEU A 37 1.27 20.87 17.24
C LEU A 37 0.33 20.50 18.40
N ILE A 38 0.58 19.34 19.03
CA ILE A 38 -0.22 18.81 20.14
C ILE A 38 -0.12 19.69 21.39
N ASP A 39 1.01 20.38 21.56
CA ASP A 39 1.22 21.35 22.65
C ASP A 39 0.51 22.70 22.41
N GLY A 40 -0.14 22.87 21.26
CA GLY A 40 -0.86 24.08 20.87
C GLY A 40 -0.02 25.10 20.10
N GLU A 41 1.27 24.85 19.84
CA GLU A 41 2.08 25.71 18.98
C GLU A 41 1.63 25.60 17.52
N ARG A 42 1.60 26.73 16.80
CA ARG A 42 1.29 26.77 15.35
C ARG A 42 2.53 27.18 14.56
N LEU A 43 3.08 26.26 13.79
CA LEU A 43 4.18 26.51 12.86
C LEU A 43 3.63 27.03 11.53
N LYS A 44 4.02 28.23 11.11
CA LYS A 44 3.71 28.75 9.76
C LYS A 44 4.90 28.48 8.83
N LEU A 45 4.66 27.75 7.74
CA LEU A 45 5.64 27.49 6.67
C LEU A 45 5.70 28.65 5.67
N THR A 46 5.68 29.90 6.16
CA THR A 46 5.65 31.11 5.33
C THR A 46 6.95 31.91 5.37
N ASP A 47 7.78 31.70 6.38
CA ASP A 47 9.02 32.46 6.57
C ASP A 47 10.20 31.50 6.49
N SER A 48 10.82 31.41 5.31
CA SER A 48 12.01 30.60 5.02
C SER A 48 11.96 29.15 5.54
N PHE A 49 11.81 28.19 4.63
CA PHE A 49 12.10 26.79 4.96
C PHE A 49 13.46 26.73 5.65
N PRO A 50 13.60 26.13 6.85
CA PRO A 50 14.90 25.95 7.48
C PRO A 50 15.87 25.34 6.47
N ASP A 51 17.13 25.78 6.49
CA ASP A 51 18.17 25.15 5.69
C ASP A 51 18.12 23.62 5.92
N GLY A 52 17.86 22.87 4.85
CA GLY A 52 17.72 21.41 4.89
C GLY A 52 16.29 20.85 4.97
N LEU A 53 15.22 21.65 5.13
CA LEU A 53 13.85 21.11 5.06
C LEU A 53 13.50 20.61 3.66
N ARG A 54 14.01 21.26 2.62
CA ARG A 54 13.89 20.77 1.24
C ARG A 54 14.59 19.43 1.08
N ASP A 55 15.81 19.32 1.58
CA ASP A 55 16.58 18.07 1.56
C ASP A 55 15.85 16.97 2.32
N ALA A 56 15.29 17.27 3.50
CA ALA A 56 14.49 16.32 4.27
C ALA A 56 13.20 15.87 3.53
N ILE A 57 12.53 16.78 2.82
CA ILE A 57 11.35 16.44 1.98
C ILE A 57 11.78 15.55 0.80
N ASP A 58 12.90 15.88 0.15
CA ASP A 58 13.41 15.13 -0.99
C ASP A 58 13.92 13.74 -0.55
N ASP A 59 14.57 13.63 0.61
CA ASP A 59 14.94 12.37 1.25
C ASP A 59 13.71 11.52 1.60
N ALA A 60 12.69 12.14 2.22
CA ALA A 60 11.46 11.44 2.55
C ALA A 60 10.74 10.95 1.28
N ARG A 61 10.72 11.75 0.20
CA ARG A 61 10.18 11.34 -1.10
C ARG A 61 10.99 10.22 -1.73
N ALA A 62 12.31 10.28 -1.67
CA ALA A 62 13.19 9.23 -2.19
C ALA A 62 13.00 7.91 -1.43
N ALA A 63 12.91 7.97 -0.10
CA ALA A 63 12.60 6.82 0.74
C ALA A 63 11.22 6.24 0.42
N TRP A 64 10.20 7.09 0.27
CA TRP A 64 8.86 6.66 -0.10
C TRP A 64 8.82 6.01 -1.49
N ALA A 65 9.51 6.60 -2.48
CA ALA A 65 9.62 6.04 -3.83
C ALA A 65 10.38 4.71 -3.86
N ALA A 66 11.33 4.47 -2.96
CA ALA A 66 11.96 3.17 -2.80
C ALA A 66 10.96 2.14 -2.26
N VAL A 67 10.20 2.48 -1.22
CA VAL A 67 9.15 1.61 -0.64
C VAL A 67 8.06 1.27 -1.67
N GLU A 68 7.62 2.23 -2.49
CA GLU A 68 6.61 1.96 -3.51
C GLU A 68 7.12 1.01 -4.58
N ARG A 69 8.39 1.13 -5.02
CA ARG A 69 9.00 0.20 -5.98
C ARG A 69 9.09 -1.22 -5.43
N ASP A 70 9.45 -1.37 -4.16
CA ASP A 70 9.46 -2.68 -3.50
C ASP A 70 8.02 -3.25 -3.42
N SER A 71 7.05 -2.41 -3.05
CA SER A 71 5.64 -2.80 -2.98
C SER A 71 5.08 -3.25 -4.34
N GLU A 72 5.46 -2.57 -5.43
CA GLU A 72 5.08 -2.95 -6.79
C GLU A 72 5.69 -4.30 -7.19
N ARG A 73 6.96 -4.53 -6.83
CA ARG A 73 7.62 -5.82 -7.04
C ARG A 73 6.94 -6.94 -6.26
N ASP A 74 6.56 -6.70 -5.02
CA ASP A 74 5.87 -7.69 -4.18
C ASP A 74 4.47 -8.00 -4.71
N ARG A 75 3.72 -6.98 -5.12
CA ARG A 75 2.42 -7.13 -5.81
C ARG A 75 2.58 -7.97 -7.07
N ALA A 76 3.60 -7.71 -7.89
CA ALA A 76 3.88 -8.48 -9.09
C ALA A 76 4.28 -9.94 -8.78
N ALA A 77 4.99 -10.18 -7.68
CA ALA A 77 5.42 -11.52 -7.28
C ALA A 77 4.25 -12.42 -6.87
N VAL A 78 3.21 -11.84 -6.25
CA VAL A 78 2.01 -12.58 -5.83
C VAL A 78 0.87 -12.56 -6.85
N ALA A 79 1.01 -11.79 -7.93
CA ALA A 79 -0.03 -11.66 -8.96
C ALA A 79 -0.28 -12.99 -9.68
N ARG A 80 -1.56 -13.25 -9.97
CA ARG A 80 -2.02 -14.44 -10.68
C ARG A 80 -1.35 -14.59 -12.06
N GLY A 81 -1.34 -13.52 -12.86
CA GLY A 81 -0.92 -13.57 -14.26
C GLY A 81 -1.86 -14.45 -15.09
N GLU A 82 -1.31 -15.32 -15.93
CA GLU A 82 -2.08 -16.25 -16.79
C GLU A 82 -2.40 -17.59 -16.09
N ARG A 83 -2.04 -17.75 -14.82
CA ARG A 83 -2.18 -19.02 -14.08
C ARG A 83 -3.64 -19.35 -13.76
N THR A 84 -3.98 -20.64 -13.75
CA THR A 84 -5.20 -21.13 -13.11
C THR A 84 -5.13 -20.98 -11.59
N GLY A 85 -6.26 -21.06 -10.87
CA GLY A 85 -6.29 -21.02 -9.41
C GLY A 85 -5.38 -22.04 -8.73
N PRO A 86 -5.40 -23.33 -9.12
CA PRO A 86 -4.49 -24.33 -8.57
C PRO A 86 -3.01 -24.05 -8.85
N GLU A 87 -2.67 -23.62 -10.07
CA GLU A 87 -1.29 -23.26 -10.44
C GLU A 87 -0.80 -22.03 -9.66
N TRP A 88 -1.69 -21.05 -9.47
CA TRP A 88 -1.39 -19.86 -8.69
C TRP A 88 -1.18 -20.19 -7.22
N LEU A 89 -2.08 -20.98 -6.60
CA LEU A 89 -1.92 -21.46 -5.22
C LEU A 89 -0.60 -22.22 -5.03
N HIS A 90 -0.26 -23.11 -5.97
CA HIS A 90 1.00 -23.84 -5.93
C HIS A 90 2.20 -22.89 -5.99
N ALA A 91 2.17 -21.90 -6.89
CA ALA A 91 3.23 -20.89 -7.01
C ALA A 91 3.39 -20.05 -5.73
N LEU A 92 2.29 -19.63 -5.10
CA LEU A 92 2.32 -18.86 -3.85
C LEU A 92 2.91 -19.66 -2.68
N ARG A 93 2.60 -20.95 -2.59
CA ARG A 93 3.20 -21.83 -1.58
C ARG A 93 4.68 -22.08 -1.83
N ALA A 94 5.06 -22.27 -3.09
CA ALA A 94 6.46 -22.39 -3.46
C ALA A 94 7.25 -21.11 -3.11
N LEU A 95 6.61 -19.94 -3.27
CA LEU A 95 7.16 -18.64 -2.89
C LEU A 95 7.37 -18.54 -1.37
N GLY A 96 6.34 -18.85 -0.58
CA GLY A 96 6.40 -18.76 0.89
C GLY A 96 7.34 -19.77 1.53
N SER A 97 7.41 -21.00 1.01
CA SER A 97 8.34 -22.03 1.47
C SER A 97 9.80 -21.80 1.06
N GLY A 98 10.07 -20.80 0.20
CA GLY A 98 11.39 -20.53 -0.35
C GLY A 98 11.87 -21.56 -1.38
N THR A 99 11.00 -22.48 -1.82
CA THR A 99 11.33 -23.51 -2.83
C THR A 99 11.34 -22.96 -4.26
N ALA A 100 10.70 -21.82 -4.51
CA ALA A 100 10.62 -21.17 -5.82
C ALA A 100 11.96 -20.58 -6.35
N GLY A 101 13.10 -20.77 -5.67
CA GLY A 101 14.26 -19.90 -5.85
C GLY A 101 15.65 -20.54 -5.96
N ALA A 102 15.86 -21.54 -6.84
CA ALA A 102 17.23 -21.98 -7.19
C ALA A 102 17.80 -21.30 -8.45
N TYR A 103 16.98 -20.69 -9.34
CA TYR A 103 17.49 -20.23 -10.65
C TYR A 103 17.58 -18.70 -10.83
N ARG A 104 16.89 -17.88 -10.01
CA ARG A 104 17.00 -16.40 -10.05
C ARG A 104 17.07 -15.68 -8.70
N GLY A 105 17.20 -16.41 -7.59
CA GLY A 105 17.56 -15.83 -6.28
C GLY A 105 16.57 -14.78 -5.71
N ILE A 106 15.34 -14.69 -6.22
CA ILE A 106 14.32 -13.81 -5.64
C ILE A 106 13.84 -14.47 -4.35
N ARG A 107 14.55 -14.19 -3.25
CA ARG A 107 14.03 -14.40 -1.91
C ARG A 107 13.02 -13.31 -1.65
N VAL A 108 11.78 -13.70 -1.46
CA VAL A 108 10.73 -12.81 -1.00
C VAL A 108 10.91 -12.64 0.51
N ASP A 109 11.02 -11.39 0.96
CA ASP A 109 11.10 -11.08 2.38
C ASP A 109 9.70 -11.22 3.00
N VAL A 110 9.57 -12.11 3.99
CA VAL A 110 8.33 -12.33 4.74
C VAL A 110 7.83 -11.02 5.36
N HIS A 111 8.72 -10.13 5.80
CA HIS A 111 8.33 -8.83 6.33
C HIS A 111 7.74 -7.92 5.26
N GLN A 112 8.21 -7.99 4.01
CA GLN A 112 7.66 -7.21 2.91
C GLN A 112 6.26 -7.71 2.51
N ILE A 113 6.09 -9.03 2.39
CA ILE A 113 4.76 -9.63 2.13
C ILE A 113 3.77 -9.36 3.25
N SER A 114 4.23 -9.32 4.50
CA SER A 114 3.35 -8.94 5.62
C SER A 114 2.80 -7.52 5.46
N ARG A 115 3.54 -6.59 4.85
CA ARG A 115 3.02 -5.24 4.57
C ARG A 115 1.94 -5.28 3.49
N LEU A 116 2.10 -6.16 2.50
CA LEU A 116 1.10 -6.31 1.43
C LEU A 116 -0.25 -6.79 1.96
N LEU A 117 -0.27 -7.63 2.99
CA LEU A 117 -1.50 -8.05 3.68
C LEU A 117 -2.25 -6.85 4.31
N ASP A 118 -1.51 -5.92 4.90
CA ASP A 118 -2.03 -4.75 5.61
C ASP A 118 -2.25 -3.52 4.71
N ASP A 119 -1.74 -3.55 3.48
CA ASP A 119 -1.86 -2.44 2.53
C ASP A 119 -3.29 -2.32 1.97
N VAL A 120 -3.99 -1.27 2.42
CA VAL A 120 -5.35 -0.95 1.95
C VAL A 120 -5.42 -0.57 0.46
N ARG A 121 -4.29 -0.23 -0.16
CA ARG A 121 -4.21 0.07 -1.60
C ARG A 121 -3.98 -1.18 -2.44
N ALA A 122 -3.59 -2.30 -1.82
CA ALA A 122 -3.44 -3.56 -2.52
C ALA A 122 -4.82 -4.14 -2.87
N SER A 123 -4.90 -4.82 -4.01
CA SER A 123 -6.11 -5.50 -4.42
C SER A 123 -6.48 -6.60 -3.42
N PRO A 124 -7.78 -6.84 -3.16
CA PRO A 124 -8.24 -7.99 -2.37
C PRO A 124 -7.54 -9.30 -2.72
N SER A 125 -7.41 -9.61 -4.01
CA SER A 125 -6.69 -10.78 -4.54
C SER A 125 -5.22 -10.81 -4.13
N GLY A 126 -4.51 -9.68 -4.23
CA GLY A 126 -3.12 -9.54 -3.81
C GLY A 126 -2.94 -9.75 -2.31
N ARG A 127 -3.90 -9.29 -1.50
CA ARG A 127 -3.88 -9.45 -0.04
C ARG A 127 -4.11 -10.91 0.38
N VAL A 128 -5.04 -11.63 -0.26
CA VAL A 128 -5.20 -13.07 -0.02
C VAL A 128 -4.00 -13.86 -0.52
N ALA A 129 -3.44 -13.50 -1.68
CA ALA A 129 -2.24 -14.14 -2.19
C ALA A 129 -1.05 -13.96 -1.23
N ALA A 130 -0.87 -12.77 -0.66
CA ALA A 130 0.09 -12.51 0.41
C ALA A 130 -0.16 -13.39 1.64
N ALA A 131 -1.41 -13.55 2.06
CA ALA A 131 -1.78 -14.43 3.18
C ALA A 131 -1.34 -15.89 2.93
N VAL A 132 -1.53 -16.41 1.72
CA VAL A 132 -1.09 -17.76 1.33
C VAL A 132 0.43 -17.90 1.44
N VAL A 133 1.18 -16.91 0.94
CA VAL A 133 2.65 -16.88 1.02
C VAL A 133 3.11 -16.88 2.48
N LEU A 134 2.49 -16.05 3.32
CA LEU A 134 2.80 -15.99 4.76
C LEU A 134 2.49 -17.33 5.44
N ALA A 135 1.35 -17.95 5.15
CA ALA A 135 0.98 -19.24 5.74
C ALA A 135 1.97 -20.35 5.34
N ALA A 136 2.49 -20.31 4.11
CA ALA A 136 3.48 -21.27 3.62
C ALA A 136 4.90 -21.05 4.17
N SER A 137 5.17 -19.91 4.82
CA SER A 137 6.49 -19.62 5.43
C SER A 137 6.81 -20.48 6.65
N GLY A 138 5.79 -21.11 7.26
CA GLY A 138 5.94 -21.90 8.48
C GLY A 138 5.94 -21.09 9.78
N ASP A 139 5.70 -19.77 9.73
CA ASP A 139 5.55 -18.94 10.93
C ASP A 139 4.23 -19.28 11.66
N PRO A 140 4.28 -19.81 12.91
CA PRO A 140 3.09 -20.21 13.65
C PRO A 140 2.20 -19.02 14.06
N THR A 141 2.71 -17.79 14.02
CA THR A 141 1.94 -16.58 14.36
C THR A 141 1.00 -16.13 13.25
N VAL A 142 1.22 -16.60 12.01
CA VAL A 142 0.48 -16.14 10.82
C VAL A 142 -1.01 -16.44 10.95
N ALA A 143 -1.39 -17.64 11.38
CA ALA A 143 -2.81 -17.99 11.51
C ALA A 143 -3.57 -17.03 12.45
N SER A 144 -2.94 -16.62 13.56
CA SER A 144 -3.53 -15.63 14.47
C SER A 144 -3.64 -14.25 13.82
N LYS A 145 -2.62 -13.81 13.09
CA LYS A 145 -2.62 -12.53 12.37
C LYS A 145 -3.73 -12.50 11.30
N LEU A 146 -3.89 -13.58 10.54
CA LEU A 146 -4.92 -13.68 9.50
C LEU A 146 -6.33 -13.61 10.08
N ARG A 147 -6.60 -14.24 11.23
CA ARG A 147 -7.91 -14.11 11.92
C ARG A 147 -8.21 -12.67 12.35
N ILE A 148 -7.20 -11.95 12.87
CA ILE A 148 -7.34 -10.54 13.23
C ILE A 148 -7.62 -9.69 11.98
N ALA A 149 -6.85 -9.89 10.91
CA ALA A 149 -7.03 -9.18 9.65
C ALA A 149 -8.42 -9.44 9.03
N ALA A 150 -8.90 -10.69 9.09
CA ALA A 150 -10.24 -11.06 8.66
C ALA A 150 -11.33 -10.33 9.48
N GLY A 151 -11.22 -10.34 10.81
CA GLY A 151 -12.15 -9.64 11.71
C GLY A 151 -12.22 -8.13 11.50
N ALA A 152 -11.11 -7.52 11.09
CA ALA A 152 -11.03 -6.08 10.77
C ALA A 152 -11.44 -5.76 9.31
N THR A 153 -11.57 -6.75 8.43
CA THR A 153 -11.87 -6.54 7.01
C THR A 153 -13.36 -6.32 6.81
N ALA A 154 -13.75 -5.26 6.08
CA ALA A 154 -15.15 -5.00 5.73
C ALA A 154 -15.62 -5.79 4.50
N ASN A 155 -14.75 -5.99 3.50
CA ASN A 155 -15.07 -6.71 2.26
C ASN A 155 -15.33 -8.21 2.56
N PRO A 156 -16.55 -8.74 2.28
CA PRO A 156 -16.89 -10.13 2.60
C PRO A 156 -16.03 -11.18 1.90
N LEU A 157 -15.68 -10.97 0.63
CA LEU A 157 -14.88 -11.92 -0.15
C LEU A 157 -13.44 -11.98 0.38
N LEU A 158 -12.84 -10.82 0.63
CA LEU A 158 -11.51 -10.77 1.24
C LEU A 158 -11.50 -11.42 2.63
N ARG A 159 -12.51 -11.15 3.46
CA ARG A 159 -12.66 -11.79 4.79
C ARG A 159 -12.68 -13.31 4.68
N ALA A 160 -13.54 -13.85 3.81
CA ALA A 160 -13.66 -15.29 3.59
C ALA A 160 -12.35 -15.90 3.06
N GLY A 161 -11.63 -15.20 2.17
CA GLY A 161 -10.32 -15.63 1.70
C GLY A 161 -9.28 -15.71 2.82
N LEU A 162 -9.22 -14.71 3.69
CA LEU A 162 -8.30 -14.68 4.83
C LEU A 162 -8.63 -15.78 5.86
N GLU A 163 -9.91 -16.00 6.16
CA GLU A 163 -10.39 -17.09 7.01
C GLU A 163 -10.04 -18.46 6.41
N SER A 164 -10.24 -18.61 5.09
CA SER A 164 -9.92 -19.85 4.37
C SER A 164 -8.46 -20.26 4.55
N VAL A 165 -7.54 -19.28 4.40
CA VAL A 165 -6.10 -19.48 4.64
C VAL A 165 -5.81 -19.75 6.11
N ALA A 166 -6.42 -19.00 7.04
CA ALA A 166 -6.15 -19.12 8.48
C ALA A 166 -6.55 -20.48 9.06
N ASP A 167 -7.61 -21.07 8.53
CA ASP A 167 -8.15 -22.36 8.98
C ASP A 167 -7.61 -23.54 8.16
N ALA A 168 -6.70 -23.29 7.22
CA ALA A 168 -6.07 -24.29 6.37
C ALA A 168 -7.10 -25.19 5.65
N HIS A 169 -8.13 -24.57 5.07
CA HIS A 169 -9.07 -25.30 4.22
C HIS A 169 -8.33 -26.01 3.08
N GLY A 170 -8.89 -27.13 2.62
CA GLY A 170 -8.28 -27.94 1.57
C GLY A 170 -7.99 -27.13 0.30
N ASP A 171 -6.95 -27.53 -0.43
CA ASP A 171 -6.40 -26.81 -1.58
C ASP A 171 -7.43 -26.42 -2.64
N ALA A 172 -8.42 -27.29 -2.90
CA ALA A 172 -9.48 -27.02 -3.85
C ALA A 172 -10.33 -25.80 -3.44
N ALA A 173 -10.75 -25.73 -2.17
CA ALA A 173 -11.56 -24.62 -1.66
C ALA A 173 -10.77 -23.31 -1.64
N LEU A 174 -9.48 -23.37 -1.31
CA LEU A 174 -8.62 -22.19 -1.32
C LEU A 174 -8.33 -21.70 -2.75
N ALA A 175 -8.13 -22.60 -3.71
CA ALA A 175 -7.97 -22.25 -5.12
C ALA A 175 -9.23 -21.59 -5.69
N GLU A 176 -10.41 -22.13 -5.38
CA GLU A 176 -11.70 -21.56 -5.78
C GLU A 176 -11.91 -20.15 -5.18
N ALA A 177 -11.60 -19.98 -3.88
CA ALA A 177 -11.70 -18.68 -3.22
C ALA A 177 -10.76 -17.63 -3.85
N LEU A 178 -9.54 -18.03 -4.20
CA LEU A 178 -8.59 -17.16 -4.92
C LEU A 178 -9.12 -16.75 -6.29
N GLU A 179 -9.67 -17.69 -7.07
CA GLU A 179 -10.25 -17.40 -8.39
C GLU A 179 -11.44 -16.44 -8.28
N ALA A 180 -12.34 -16.67 -7.32
CA ALA A 180 -13.52 -15.82 -7.12
C ALA A 180 -13.13 -14.37 -6.75
N ILE A 181 -12.12 -14.20 -5.89
CA ILE A 181 -11.65 -12.86 -5.49
C ILE A 181 -10.93 -12.16 -6.65
N ASP A 182 -10.10 -12.88 -7.40
CA ASP A 182 -9.38 -12.33 -8.56
C ASP A 182 -10.35 -11.94 -9.70
N GLU A 183 -11.40 -12.72 -9.92
CA GLU A 183 -12.47 -12.34 -10.87
C GLU A 183 -13.18 -11.07 -10.41
N ALA A 184 -13.60 -11.00 -9.14
CA ALA A 184 -14.25 -9.83 -8.59
C ALA A 184 -13.36 -8.56 -8.70
N ASP A 185 -12.04 -8.71 -8.49
CA ASP A 185 -11.09 -7.62 -8.65
C ASP A 185 -10.93 -7.15 -10.11
N ARG A 186 -11.01 -8.07 -11.08
CA ARG A 186 -10.96 -7.73 -12.51
C ARG A 186 -12.24 -7.06 -13.00
N GLU A 187 -13.38 -7.37 -12.40
CA GLU A 187 -14.66 -6.73 -12.68
C GLU A 187 -14.76 -5.31 -12.08
N LEU A 188 -14.02 -5.02 -11.01
CA LEU A 188 -13.99 -3.68 -10.44
C LEU A 188 -13.37 -2.69 -11.44
N PRO A 189 -14.03 -1.56 -11.73
CA PRO A 189 -13.43 -0.53 -12.55
C PRO A 189 -12.13 -0.04 -11.89
N PRO A 190 -11.06 0.22 -12.67
CA PRO A 190 -9.81 0.70 -12.11
C PRO A 190 -10.11 1.96 -11.30
N ALA A 191 -9.63 2.01 -10.04
CA ALA A 191 -9.97 3.01 -9.02
C ALA A 191 -9.61 4.47 -9.37
N GLY A 192 -9.32 4.80 -10.62
CA GLY A 192 -8.81 6.09 -11.08
C GLY A 192 -9.60 6.78 -12.20
N ARG A 193 -10.85 6.40 -12.49
CA ARG A 193 -11.69 7.13 -13.46
C ARG A 193 -13.05 7.55 -12.90
N TYR A 194 -13.06 8.12 -11.70
CA TYR A 194 -14.12 9.08 -11.39
C TYR A 194 -13.75 10.39 -12.09
N HIS A 195 -14.23 10.55 -13.32
CA HIS A 195 -14.23 11.87 -13.96
C HIS A 195 -15.13 12.76 -13.09
N HIS A 196 -14.51 13.62 -12.28
CA HIS A 196 -15.19 14.78 -11.72
C HIS A 196 -15.54 15.69 -12.90
N GLY A 197 -16.80 15.58 -13.36
CA GLY A 197 -17.43 16.54 -14.26
C GLY A 197 -17.93 17.76 -13.51
#